data_AF-A0A674D0U0-F1
#
_entry.id   AF-A0A674D0U0-F1
#
_cell.length_a   1.000
_cell.length_b   1.000
_cell.length_c   1.000
_cell.angle_alpha   90.00
_cell.angle_beta   90.00
_cell.angle_gamma   90.00
#
_symmetry.space_group_name_H-M   'P 1'
#
loop_
_entity.id
_entity.type
_entity.pdbx_description
1 polymer ?
#
loop_
_entity_poly.entity_id
_entity_poly.type
_entity_poly.pdbx_seq_one_letter_code
_entity_poly.pdbx_strand_id
1 'polypeptide(L)'
;MQYTQGGPLLDITMELGELEEVHLPHFVCLGTNPSLRNEMKILHVEEHGVSLEEVHEVTRFHAKILHPKFSPIGPILRLLSWDVDVHCELMLYLTVKRETLISRLYLFPWNPSQIQAVKQQEMSEGSKRILITNPEQSLKLNSSFRLNIPFSTAINPQRIHLIQRDSTTSFFRAIVKMTGVDIEMELFSEDERTVWKEMVSHDEFVTETHSTSAVLGAGGPAESSLTGSAEQQLRSVRTEFVKRVSGPVLNELLDGLLQHTVINQEEMESVKVIAERTEKARDIIDMVLRKGTESCSRMINLLVELDPCLCSLLQINTVGVPT
;
A
#
# COMPACT_ATOMS: atom_id res chain seq x y z
N MET A 1 35.92 -11.66 -2.31
CA MET A 1 34.57 -12.23 -2.14
C MET A 1 33.57 -11.16 -2.56
N GLN A 2 32.64 -11.48 -3.47
CA GLN A 2 31.64 -10.52 -3.93
C GLN A 2 30.37 -10.71 -3.09
N TYR A 3 29.88 -9.62 -2.49
CA TYR A 3 28.61 -9.58 -1.77
C TYR A 3 27.63 -8.76 -2.57
N THR A 4 26.34 -9.09 -2.47
CA THR A 4 25.25 -8.24 -2.94
C THR A 4 24.37 -7.83 -1.77
N GLN A 5 23.65 -6.74 -1.93
CA GLN A 5 22.64 -6.33 -0.97
C GLN A 5 21.52 -7.37 -0.91
N GLY A 6 21.11 -7.74 0.31
CA GLY A 6 19.98 -8.62 0.58
C GLY A 6 18.76 -7.90 1.17
N GLY A 7 18.97 -6.69 1.71
CA GLY A 7 17.93 -5.82 2.29
C GLY A 7 18.42 -4.37 2.41
N PRO A 8 17.58 -3.41 2.84
CA PRO A 8 17.99 -2.02 2.98
C PRO A 8 19.14 -1.86 3.98
N LEU A 9 19.97 -0.84 3.75
CA LEU A 9 20.92 -0.35 4.74
C LEU A 9 20.17 0.62 5.66
N LEU A 10 20.21 0.37 6.96
CA LEU A 10 19.48 1.11 7.98
C LEU A 10 20.46 1.74 8.97
N ASP A 11 20.33 3.05 9.18
CA ASP A 11 21.03 3.75 10.24
C ASP A 11 20.14 3.77 11.50
N ILE A 12 20.42 2.83 12.41
CA ILE A 12 19.61 2.62 13.62
C ILE A 12 20.35 3.25 14.80
N THR A 13 19.74 4.29 15.37
CA THR A 13 20.21 4.92 16.61
C THR A 13 19.23 4.63 17.74
N MET A 14 19.75 4.24 18.91
CA MET A 14 18.95 4.05 20.12
C MET A 14 19.20 5.21 21.07
N GLU A 15 18.13 5.91 21.46
CA GLU A 15 18.23 7.07 22.35
C GLU A 15 18.30 6.69 23.84
N LEU A 16 17.59 5.63 24.24
CA LEU A 16 17.53 5.13 25.62
C LEU A 16 17.34 3.60 25.63
N GLY A 17 17.96 2.93 26.60
CA GLY A 17 17.78 1.48 26.85
C GLY A 17 18.89 0.61 26.27
N GLU A 18 18.59 -0.67 26.05
CA GLU A 18 19.40 -1.64 25.32
C GLU A 18 18.49 -2.39 24.34
N LEU A 19 18.99 -2.69 23.14
CA LEU A 19 18.25 -3.44 22.13
C LEU A 19 18.69 -4.91 22.17
N GLU A 20 17.79 -5.81 22.57
CA GLU A 20 18.10 -7.24 22.66
C GLU A 20 18.06 -7.94 21.31
N GLU A 21 17.18 -7.49 20.41
CA GLU A 21 16.89 -8.18 19.16
C GLU A 21 16.45 -7.18 18.08
N VAL A 22 16.90 -7.40 16.84
CA VAL A 22 16.43 -6.65 15.67
C VAL A 22 16.10 -7.59 14.53
N HIS A 23 15.03 -7.26 13.82
CA HIS A 23 14.58 -7.95 12.61
C HIS A 23 14.82 -7.05 11.40
N LEU A 24 15.91 -7.30 10.68
CA LEU A 24 16.27 -6.53 9.50
C LEU A 24 15.53 -7.07 8.27
N PRO A 25 14.75 -6.25 7.55
CA PRO A 25 14.04 -6.70 6.35
C PRO A 25 15.00 -7.19 5.25
N HIS A 26 14.62 -8.23 4.52
CA HIS A 26 15.30 -8.66 3.30
C HIS A 26 14.30 -8.96 2.17
N PHE A 27 14.74 -8.84 0.91
CA PHE A 27 13.91 -9.15 -0.26
C PHE A 27 14.22 -10.52 -0.88
N VAL A 28 15.21 -11.24 -0.38
CA VAL A 28 15.62 -12.57 -0.89
C VAL A 28 14.50 -13.60 -0.69
N CYS A 29 14.16 -14.35 -1.74
CA CYS A 29 13.20 -15.46 -1.66
C CYS A 29 13.91 -16.76 -1.25
N LEU A 30 13.65 -17.22 -0.03
CA LEU A 30 14.22 -18.46 0.50
C LEU A 30 13.43 -19.72 0.10
N GLY A 31 12.25 -19.55 -0.50
CA GLY A 31 11.39 -20.65 -0.94
C GLY A 31 12.00 -21.42 -2.11
N THR A 32 12.59 -20.71 -3.09
CA THR A 32 13.24 -21.34 -4.24
C THR A 32 14.58 -21.96 -3.88
N ASN A 33 15.34 -21.34 -2.97
CA ASN A 33 16.65 -21.82 -2.56
C ASN A 33 16.91 -21.63 -1.05
N PRO A 34 16.62 -22.65 -0.22
CA PRO A 34 16.82 -22.57 1.22
C PRO A 34 18.29 -22.42 1.65
N SER A 35 19.25 -22.82 0.81
CA SER A 35 20.68 -22.74 1.13
C SER A 35 21.18 -21.29 1.27
N LEU A 36 20.48 -20.32 0.66
CA LEU A 36 20.79 -18.89 0.76
C LEU A 36 20.76 -18.36 2.20
N ARG A 37 20.09 -19.07 3.12
CA ARG A 37 20.12 -18.75 4.56
C ARG A 37 21.55 -18.73 5.12
N ASN A 38 22.39 -19.65 4.68
CA ASN A 38 23.77 -19.78 5.15
C ASN A 38 24.71 -18.77 4.51
N GLU A 39 24.28 -18.13 3.42
CA GLU A 39 25.07 -17.12 2.69
C GLU A 39 24.74 -15.69 3.14
N MET A 40 23.68 -15.50 3.93
CA MET A 40 23.27 -14.20 4.42
C MET A 40 24.12 -13.77 5.61
N LYS A 41 24.57 -12.53 5.58
CA LYS A 41 25.37 -11.88 6.64
C LYS A 41 24.83 -10.48 6.90
N ILE A 42 25.14 -9.93 8.07
CA ILE A 42 24.89 -8.51 8.34
C ILE A 42 26.15 -7.73 8.03
N LEU A 43 26.00 -6.70 7.21
CA LEU A 43 27.01 -5.68 6.99
C LEU A 43 26.89 -4.62 8.07
N HIS A 44 28.00 -4.25 8.68
CA HIS A 44 28.14 -3.05 9.51
C HIS A 44 29.04 -2.05 8.79
N VAL A 45 28.61 -0.81 8.72
CA VAL A 45 29.41 0.31 8.22
C VAL A 45 30.02 1.04 9.42
N GLU A 46 31.34 1.03 9.51
CA GLU A 46 32.09 1.63 10.61
C GLU A 46 32.94 2.80 10.08
N GLU A 47 33.41 3.68 10.97
CA GLU A 47 34.19 4.87 10.60
C GLU A 47 35.41 4.54 9.71
N HIS A 48 36.03 3.37 9.93
CA HIS A 48 37.26 2.95 9.26
C HIS A 48 37.08 1.76 8.30
N GLY A 49 35.84 1.43 7.92
CA GLY A 49 35.59 0.36 6.95
C GLY A 49 34.25 -0.33 7.12
N VAL A 50 34.24 -1.64 6.89
CA VAL A 50 33.06 -2.48 7.03
C VAL A 50 33.41 -3.76 7.78
N SER A 51 32.49 -4.23 8.63
CA SER A 51 32.59 -5.53 9.29
C SER A 51 31.37 -6.39 8.97
N LEU A 52 31.52 -7.71 9.11
CA LEU A 52 30.50 -8.69 8.80
C LEU A 52 30.14 -9.51 10.03
N GLU A 53 28.85 -9.62 10.32
CA GLU A 53 28.29 -10.45 11.39
C GLU A 53 27.49 -11.62 10.80
N GLU A 54 27.53 -12.78 11.47
CA GLU A 54 26.67 -13.92 11.11
C GLU A 54 25.24 -13.66 11.56
N VAL A 55 24.27 -14.01 10.72
CA VAL A 55 22.86 -13.87 11.10
C VAL A 55 22.49 -14.97 12.10
N HIS A 56 21.75 -14.61 13.16
CA HIS A 56 21.32 -15.58 14.18
C HIS A 56 20.18 -16.46 13.65
N GLU A 57 19.22 -15.86 12.95
CA GLU A 57 18.13 -16.57 12.30
C GLU A 57 17.71 -15.81 11.03
N VAL A 58 17.51 -16.53 9.92
CA VAL A 58 16.93 -15.96 8.71
C VAL A 58 15.50 -16.48 8.59
N THR A 59 14.51 -15.59 8.65
CA THR A 59 13.09 -15.91 8.45
C THR A 59 12.70 -15.71 6.98
N ARG A 60 11.41 -15.76 6.63
CA ARG A 60 10.96 -15.54 5.25
C ARG A 60 11.21 -14.11 4.74
N PHE A 61 11.20 -13.12 5.62
CA PHE A 61 11.27 -11.70 5.24
C PHE A 61 12.26 -10.88 6.08
N HIS A 62 12.85 -11.48 7.12
CA HIS A 62 13.73 -10.78 8.05
C HIS A 62 14.94 -11.62 8.41
N ALA A 63 16.09 -10.96 8.55
CA ALA A 63 17.29 -11.45 9.18
C ALA A 63 17.30 -10.96 10.64
N LYS A 64 17.34 -11.90 11.58
CA LYS A 64 17.36 -11.64 13.02
C LYS A 64 18.79 -11.58 13.52
N ILE A 65 19.08 -10.55 14.30
CA ILE A 65 20.31 -10.40 15.07
C ILE A 65 19.98 -10.14 16.54
N LEU A 66 20.85 -10.64 17.41
CA LEU A 66 20.76 -10.44 18.85
C LEU A 66 21.86 -9.48 19.30
N HIS A 67 21.53 -8.61 20.25
CA HIS A 67 22.43 -7.60 20.81
C HIS A 67 23.19 -6.79 19.74
N PRO A 68 22.47 -6.14 18.80
CA PRO A 68 23.08 -5.43 17.69
C PRO A 68 24.00 -4.29 18.15
N LYS A 69 25.05 -4.06 17.37
CA LYS A 69 25.90 -2.87 17.52
C LYS A 69 25.31 -1.70 16.74
N PHE A 70 25.33 -0.51 17.36
CA PHE A 70 24.86 0.72 16.73
C PHE A 70 25.86 1.21 15.67
N SER A 71 25.49 0.97 14.42
CA SER A 71 26.16 1.37 13.18
C SER A 71 25.12 1.30 12.06
N PRO A 72 25.33 1.93 10.89
CA PRO A 72 24.53 1.59 9.73
C PRO A 72 24.68 0.09 9.41
N ILE A 73 23.56 -0.63 9.46
CA ILE A 73 23.51 -2.09 9.30
C ILE A 73 22.55 -2.52 8.21
N GLY A 74 22.86 -3.62 7.51
CA GLY A 74 21.98 -4.13 6.46
C GLY A 74 22.29 -5.57 6.08
N PRO A 75 21.27 -6.37 5.68
CA PRO A 75 21.52 -7.72 5.19
C PRO A 75 22.26 -7.69 3.85
N ILE A 76 23.30 -8.52 3.75
CA ILE A 76 24.02 -8.80 2.52
C ILE A 76 24.04 -10.30 2.27
N LEU A 77 24.14 -10.68 1.00
CA LEU A 77 24.23 -12.06 0.56
C LEU A 77 25.59 -12.30 -0.06
N ARG A 78 26.29 -13.33 0.41
CA ARG A 78 27.51 -13.83 -0.24
C ARG A 78 27.13 -14.48 -1.56
N LEU A 79 27.64 -13.94 -2.68
CA LEU A 79 27.35 -14.49 -4.00
C LEU A 79 28.36 -15.58 -4.35
N LEU A 80 27.87 -16.81 -4.44
CA LEU A 80 28.52 -17.89 -5.21
C LEU A 80 27.95 -17.97 -6.63
N SER A 81 26.72 -17.47 -6.85
CA SER A 81 26.05 -17.37 -8.16
C SER A 81 25.08 -16.17 -8.19
N TRP A 82 24.79 -15.62 -9.38
CA TRP A 82 23.85 -14.50 -9.58
C TRP A 82 22.38 -14.92 -9.72
N ASP A 83 22.06 -16.18 -9.44
CA ASP A 83 20.71 -16.73 -9.60
C ASP A 83 19.92 -16.60 -8.29
N VAL A 84 19.53 -15.36 -7.96
CA VAL A 84 18.80 -15.04 -6.73
C VAL A 84 17.41 -14.57 -7.08
N ASP A 85 16.41 -15.31 -6.58
CA ASP A 85 15.02 -14.90 -6.64
C ASP A 85 14.70 -13.91 -5.52
N VAL A 86 13.95 -12.87 -5.84
CA VAL A 86 13.56 -11.81 -4.90
C VAL A 86 12.07 -11.54 -4.96
N HIS A 87 11.50 -11.17 -3.81
CA HIS A 87 10.16 -10.61 -3.73
C HIS A 87 10.18 -9.16 -4.25
N CYS A 88 9.19 -8.80 -5.05
CA CYS A 88 9.14 -7.53 -5.76
C CYS A 88 7.89 -6.73 -5.39
N GLU A 89 8.00 -5.42 -5.54
CA GLU A 89 6.89 -4.48 -5.44
C GLU A 89 6.63 -3.86 -6.81
N LEU A 90 5.35 -3.82 -7.19
CA LEU A 90 4.81 -3.07 -8.31
C LEU A 90 4.02 -1.87 -7.78
N MET A 91 4.31 -0.68 -8.31
CA MET A 91 3.52 0.51 -8.01
C MET A 91 3.06 1.17 -9.30
N LEU A 92 1.75 1.32 -9.47
CA LEU A 92 1.14 1.96 -10.63
C LEU A 92 0.66 3.37 -10.29
N TYR A 93 1.09 4.33 -11.09
CA TYR A 93 0.63 5.71 -11.05
C TYR A 93 0.10 6.13 -12.41
N LEU A 94 -1.05 6.79 -12.41
CA LEU A 94 -1.74 7.24 -13.60
C LEU A 94 -1.90 8.76 -13.59
N THR A 95 -1.71 9.38 -14.76
CA THR A 95 -2.03 10.79 -15.01
C THR A 95 -2.90 10.89 -16.26
N VAL A 96 -4.12 11.37 -16.10
CA VAL A 96 -5.02 11.65 -17.23
C VAL A 96 -4.74 13.05 -17.77
N LYS A 97 -4.54 13.17 -19.08
CA LYS A 97 -4.39 14.43 -19.81
C LYS A 97 -5.26 14.40 -21.07
N ARG A 98 -6.43 15.07 -21.00
CA ARG A 98 -7.42 15.07 -22.08
C ARG A 98 -7.81 13.63 -22.44
N GLU A 99 -7.53 13.18 -23.66
CA GLU A 99 -7.83 11.84 -24.18
C GLU A 99 -6.66 10.85 -24.03
N THR A 100 -5.62 11.23 -23.28
CA THR A 100 -4.40 10.44 -23.11
C THR A 100 -4.17 10.10 -21.65
N LEU A 101 -3.90 8.83 -21.39
CA LEU A 101 -3.46 8.32 -20.10
C LEU A 101 -1.93 8.13 -20.12
N ILE A 102 -1.26 8.73 -19.15
CA ILE A 102 0.16 8.47 -18.89
C ILE A 102 0.22 7.50 -17.71
N SER A 103 0.74 6.30 -17.95
CA SER A 103 0.99 5.29 -16.93
C SER A 103 2.47 5.26 -16.56
N ARG A 104 2.76 5.18 -15.26
CA ARG A 104 4.09 4.92 -14.70
C ARG A 104 4.01 3.68 -13.82
N LEU A 105 4.56 2.56 -14.29
CA LEU A 105 4.64 1.31 -13.55
C LEU A 105 6.06 1.09 -13.05
N TYR A 106 6.25 1.21 -11.74
CA TYR A 106 7.50 0.96 -11.05
C TYR A 106 7.65 -0.53 -10.72
N LEU A 107 8.85 -1.07 -10.87
CA LEU A 107 9.21 -2.43 -10.49
C LEU A 107 10.56 -2.43 -9.78
N PHE A 108 10.59 -2.97 -8.56
CA PHE A 108 11.80 -3.04 -7.76
C PHE A 108 11.71 -4.16 -6.71
N PRO A 109 12.86 -4.67 -6.20
CA PRO A 109 12.85 -5.59 -5.07
C PRO A 109 12.17 -4.95 -3.87
N TRP A 110 11.42 -5.71 -3.07
CA TRP A 110 10.68 -5.15 -1.95
C TRP A 110 11.62 -4.39 -1.00
N ASN A 111 11.42 -3.07 -0.91
CA ASN A 111 12.24 -2.20 -0.08
C ASN A 111 11.41 -1.00 0.39
N PRO A 112 11.16 -0.86 1.71
CA PRO A 112 10.37 0.24 2.26
C PRO A 112 10.87 1.64 1.87
N SER A 113 12.19 1.86 1.78
CA SER A 113 12.73 3.18 1.42
C SER A 113 12.42 3.55 -0.02
N GLN A 114 12.46 2.58 -0.94
CA GLN A 114 12.07 2.80 -2.34
C GLN A 114 10.56 3.05 -2.47
N ILE A 115 9.72 2.32 -1.72
CA ILE A 115 8.27 2.57 -1.69
C ILE A 115 8.01 4.02 -1.27
N GLN A 116 8.70 4.50 -0.23
CA GLN A 116 8.55 5.88 0.24
C GLN A 116 9.06 6.90 -0.77
N ALA A 117 10.22 6.66 -1.40
CA ALA A 117 10.78 7.53 -2.42
C ALA A 117 9.84 7.69 -3.63
N VAL A 118 9.26 6.59 -4.13
CA VAL A 118 8.28 6.62 -5.23
C VAL A 118 7.03 7.40 -4.83
N LYS A 119 6.51 7.21 -3.60
CA LYS A 119 5.35 7.99 -3.11
C LYS A 119 5.62 9.48 -3.08
N GLN A 120 6.80 9.89 -2.60
CA GLN A 120 7.18 11.32 -2.53
C GLN A 120 7.35 11.92 -3.92
N GLN A 121 8.00 11.19 -4.85
CA GLN A 121 8.18 11.63 -6.23
C GLN A 121 6.82 11.87 -6.91
N GLU A 122 5.89 10.91 -6.84
CA GLU A 122 4.60 11.01 -7.54
C GLU A 122 3.64 12.01 -6.88
N MET A 123 3.77 12.25 -5.57
CA MET A 123 3.04 13.32 -4.88
C MET A 123 3.36 14.69 -5.48
N SER A 124 4.61 14.93 -5.90
CA SER A 124 5.02 16.18 -6.55
C SER A 124 4.49 16.32 -7.98
N GLU A 125 4.23 15.20 -8.68
CA GLU A 125 3.76 15.19 -10.07
C GLU A 125 2.22 15.23 -10.19
N GLY A 126 1.49 15.06 -9.08
CA GLY A 126 0.03 15.06 -9.05
C GLY A 126 -0.59 13.81 -9.69
N SER A 127 0.15 12.70 -9.75
CA SER A 127 -0.35 11.44 -10.30
C SER A 127 -1.24 10.70 -9.28
N LYS A 128 -2.27 10.01 -9.78
CA LYS A 128 -3.12 9.15 -8.94
C LYS A 128 -2.48 7.77 -8.80
N ARG A 129 -2.32 7.29 -7.56
CA ARG A 129 -1.90 5.91 -7.29
C ARG A 129 -3.09 4.97 -7.56
N ILE A 130 -2.84 3.90 -8.32
CA ILE A 130 -3.76 2.79 -8.52
C ILE A 130 -3.25 1.60 -7.73
N LEU A 131 -4.16 0.94 -7.00
CA LEU A 131 -3.82 -0.28 -6.29
C LEU A 131 -3.83 -1.44 -7.27
N ILE A 132 -2.73 -2.17 -7.31
CA ILE A 132 -2.53 -3.34 -8.15
C ILE A 132 -1.93 -4.46 -7.32
N THR A 133 -2.07 -5.69 -7.80
CA THR A 133 -1.40 -6.84 -7.20
C THR A 133 0.10 -6.83 -7.50
N ASN A 134 0.86 -7.52 -6.64
CA ASN A 134 2.26 -7.85 -6.90
C ASN A 134 2.35 -9.21 -7.62
N PRO A 135 3.47 -9.54 -8.28
CA PRO A 135 3.69 -10.86 -8.85
C PRO A 135 3.52 -11.96 -7.78
N GLU A 136 2.77 -13.02 -8.09
CA GLU A 136 2.54 -14.12 -7.16
C GLU A 136 3.82 -14.89 -6.83
N GLN A 137 4.72 -14.96 -7.80
CA GLN A 137 6.00 -15.66 -7.70
C GLN A 137 7.16 -14.66 -7.55
N SER A 138 8.24 -15.11 -6.90
CA SER A 138 9.48 -14.36 -6.87
C SER A 138 10.07 -14.21 -8.27
N LEU A 139 10.77 -13.10 -8.50
CA LEU A 139 11.40 -12.81 -9.78
C LEU A 139 12.92 -12.86 -9.64
N LYS A 140 13.59 -13.27 -10.73
CA LYS A 140 15.06 -13.31 -10.77
C LYS A 140 15.65 -11.90 -10.75
N LEU A 141 16.52 -11.65 -9.79
CA LEU A 141 17.30 -10.42 -9.72
C LEU A 141 18.22 -10.31 -10.95
N ASN A 142 18.43 -9.10 -11.44
CA ASN A 142 19.19 -8.75 -12.66
C ASN A 142 18.54 -9.15 -13.99
N SER A 143 17.40 -9.84 -13.99
CA SER A 143 16.66 -10.15 -15.21
C SER A 143 15.96 -8.91 -15.81
N SER A 144 15.76 -8.96 -17.13
CA SER A 144 15.03 -7.93 -17.87
C SER A 144 13.53 -8.27 -17.96
N PHE A 145 12.69 -7.24 -17.91
CA PHE A 145 11.24 -7.35 -18.02
C PHE A 145 10.73 -6.40 -19.08
N ARG A 146 9.62 -6.74 -19.74
CA ARG A 146 8.88 -5.82 -20.63
C ARG A 146 7.43 -5.69 -20.19
N LEU A 147 6.88 -4.49 -20.35
CA LEU A 147 5.48 -4.20 -20.10
C LEU A 147 4.71 -4.20 -21.42
N ASN A 148 3.55 -4.84 -21.43
CA ASN A 148 2.57 -4.74 -22.49
C ASN A 148 1.34 -4.01 -21.96
N ILE A 149 0.90 -3.01 -22.71
CA ILE A 149 -0.38 -2.34 -22.48
C ILE A 149 -1.07 -2.19 -23.85
N PRO A 150 -2.24 -2.80 -24.07
CA PRO A 150 -3.03 -2.62 -25.28
C PRO A 150 -3.29 -1.13 -25.55
N PHE A 151 -3.30 -0.76 -26.83
CA PHE A 151 -3.54 0.63 -27.28
C PHE A 151 -2.52 1.67 -26.79
N SER A 152 -1.40 1.23 -26.21
CA SER A 152 -0.27 2.11 -25.96
C SER A 152 0.33 2.60 -27.28
N THR A 153 0.62 3.90 -27.31
CA THR A 153 1.29 4.56 -28.43
C THR A 153 2.80 4.59 -28.24
N ALA A 154 3.25 4.55 -26.99
CA ALA A 154 4.66 4.48 -26.62
C ALA A 154 4.80 3.87 -25.22
N ILE A 155 5.82 3.02 -25.05
CA ILE A 155 6.30 2.54 -23.75
C ILE A 155 7.81 2.81 -23.71
N ASN A 156 8.29 3.51 -22.69
CA ASN A 156 9.71 3.83 -22.52
C ASN A 156 10.14 3.66 -21.05
N PRO A 157 11.22 2.91 -20.77
CA PRO A 157 12.00 2.09 -21.71
C PRO A 157 11.20 0.86 -22.18
N GLN A 158 11.68 0.21 -23.24
CA GLN A 158 11.05 -1.03 -23.75
C GLN A 158 11.26 -2.20 -22.78
N ARG A 159 12.38 -2.17 -22.03
CA ARG A 159 12.68 -3.12 -20.97
C ARG A 159 13.25 -2.39 -19.76
N ILE A 160 12.97 -2.92 -18.58
CA ILE A 160 13.65 -2.54 -17.34
C ILE A 160 14.33 -3.75 -16.73
N HIS A 161 15.45 -3.53 -16.06
CA HIS A 161 16.09 -4.56 -15.25
C HIS A 161 15.61 -4.47 -13.82
N LEU A 162 15.29 -5.61 -13.22
CA LEU A 162 15.04 -5.73 -11.79
C LEU A 162 16.38 -5.72 -11.07
N ILE A 163 16.79 -4.53 -10.65
CA ILE A 163 18.04 -4.32 -9.92
C ILE A 163 17.79 -3.48 -8.68
N GLN A 164 18.65 -3.65 -7.69
CA GLN A 164 18.67 -2.83 -6.49
C GLN A 164 19.26 -1.45 -6.84
N ARG A 165 18.61 -0.37 -6.40
CA ARG A 165 19.05 1.01 -6.61
C ARG A 165 18.82 1.86 -5.36
N ASP A 166 19.75 2.75 -5.06
CA ASP A 166 19.66 3.59 -3.86
C ASP A 166 18.92 4.92 -4.11
N SER A 167 18.54 5.21 -5.36
CA SER A 167 17.91 6.47 -5.75
C SER A 167 16.77 6.30 -6.75
N THR A 168 17.03 6.40 -8.05
CA THR A 168 16.00 6.40 -9.10
C THR A 168 15.59 4.99 -9.47
N THR A 169 14.41 4.58 -8.99
CA THR A 169 13.76 3.32 -9.32
C THR A 169 13.46 3.23 -10.81
N SER A 170 13.68 2.06 -11.43
CA SER A 170 13.30 1.83 -12.82
C SER A 170 11.77 1.76 -12.94
N PHE A 171 11.20 2.43 -13.92
CA PHE A 171 9.77 2.34 -14.21
C PHE A 171 9.52 2.38 -15.72
N PHE A 172 8.43 1.76 -16.13
CA PHE A 172 7.88 1.94 -17.46
C PHE A 172 7.01 3.18 -17.49
N ARG A 173 7.28 4.08 -18.43
CA ARG A 173 6.38 5.17 -18.78
C ARG A 173 5.65 4.82 -20.06
N ALA A 174 4.35 4.61 -19.97
CA ALA A 174 3.48 4.33 -21.11
C ALA A 174 2.55 5.51 -21.41
N ILE A 175 2.33 5.77 -22.70
CA ILE A 175 1.32 6.72 -23.19
C ILE A 175 0.23 5.90 -23.87
N VAL A 176 -0.98 5.92 -23.32
CA VAL A 176 -2.11 5.11 -23.76
C VAL A 176 -3.24 6.04 -24.19
N LYS A 177 -3.85 5.77 -25.35
CA LYS A 177 -5.07 6.49 -25.75
C LYS A 177 -6.24 5.97 -24.92
N MET A 178 -7.03 6.87 -24.35
CA MET A 178 -8.22 6.47 -23.61
C MET A 178 -9.32 6.08 -24.59
N THR A 179 -9.74 4.82 -24.54
CA THR A 179 -10.76 4.26 -25.43
C THR A 179 -12.10 4.04 -24.74
N GLY A 180 -12.22 4.41 -23.46
CA GLY A 180 -13.43 4.16 -22.66
C GLY A 180 -13.59 2.70 -22.20
N VAL A 181 -12.52 1.90 -22.25
CA VAL A 181 -12.51 0.50 -21.82
C VAL A 181 -11.44 0.28 -20.75
N ASP A 182 -11.60 -0.79 -20.00
CA ASP A 182 -10.61 -1.23 -19.01
C ASP A 182 -9.27 -1.56 -19.68
N ILE A 183 -8.19 -1.30 -18.95
CA ILE A 183 -6.83 -1.48 -19.47
C ILE A 183 -6.21 -2.70 -18.82
N GLU A 184 -5.99 -3.73 -19.62
CA GLU A 184 -5.21 -4.89 -19.22
C GLU A 184 -3.72 -4.57 -19.30
N MET A 185 -2.98 -4.76 -18.22
CA MET A 185 -1.53 -4.59 -18.17
C MET A 185 -0.87 -5.93 -17.91
N GLU A 186 0.18 -6.24 -18.65
CA GLU A 186 0.92 -7.50 -18.53
C GLU A 186 2.42 -7.28 -18.46
N LEU A 187 3.07 -7.90 -17.48
CA LEU A 187 4.52 -7.90 -17.35
C LEU A 187 5.06 -9.26 -17.80
N PHE A 188 6.06 -9.22 -18.67
CA PHE A 188 6.73 -10.41 -19.20
C PHE A 188 8.18 -10.46 -18.73
N SER A 189 8.63 -11.66 -18.38
CA SER A 189 10.04 -11.97 -18.14
C SER A 189 10.85 -12.02 -19.43
N GLU A 190 12.16 -12.17 -19.28
CA GLU A 190 13.11 -12.24 -20.39
C GLU A 190 12.84 -13.39 -21.38
N ASP A 191 12.30 -14.49 -20.89
CA ASP A 191 11.89 -15.67 -21.67
C ASP A 191 10.43 -15.61 -22.13
N GLU A 192 9.82 -14.42 -22.13
CA GLU A 192 8.49 -14.14 -22.68
C GLU A 192 7.34 -14.86 -21.95
N ARG A 193 7.56 -15.28 -20.70
CA ARG A 193 6.48 -15.75 -19.81
C ARG A 193 5.81 -14.58 -19.12
N THR A 194 4.49 -14.63 -19.00
CA THR A 194 3.73 -13.66 -18.21
C THR A 194 4.02 -13.90 -16.73
N VAL A 195 4.55 -12.88 -16.05
CA VAL A 195 4.88 -12.94 -14.61
C VAL A 195 3.92 -12.13 -13.74
N TRP A 196 3.16 -11.23 -14.35
CA TRP A 196 2.11 -10.46 -13.70
C TRP A 196 1.11 -9.97 -14.75
N LYS A 197 -0.16 -9.90 -14.35
CA LYS A 197 -1.27 -9.45 -15.18
C LYS A 197 -2.34 -8.84 -14.29
N GLU A 198 -2.86 -7.68 -14.69
CA GLU A 198 -3.89 -6.95 -13.93
C GLU A 198 -4.81 -6.20 -14.88
N MET A 199 -6.08 -6.08 -14.51
CA MET A 199 -7.06 -5.26 -15.20
C MET A 199 -7.30 -3.98 -14.42
N VAL A 200 -6.95 -2.83 -15.01
CA VAL A 200 -7.19 -1.53 -14.40
C VAL A 200 -8.49 -0.97 -14.96
N SER A 201 -9.49 -0.82 -14.08
CA SER A 201 -10.80 -0.34 -14.51
C SER A 201 -10.75 1.11 -14.96
N HIS A 202 -11.46 1.43 -16.03
CA HIS A 202 -11.62 2.78 -16.54
C HIS A 202 -12.08 3.77 -15.46
N ASP A 203 -13.00 3.35 -14.59
CA ASP A 203 -13.61 4.18 -13.55
C ASP A 203 -12.61 4.54 -12.44
N GLU A 204 -11.52 3.79 -12.31
CA GLU A 204 -10.48 4.10 -11.33
C GLU A 204 -9.62 5.31 -11.72
N PHE A 205 -9.55 5.68 -13.00
CA PHE A 205 -8.73 6.79 -13.46
C PHE A 205 -9.48 7.88 -14.21
N VAL A 206 -10.74 7.64 -14.61
CA VAL A 206 -11.62 8.68 -15.15
C VAL A 206 -12.49 9.22 -14.04
N THR A 207 -12.19 10.45 -13.61
CA THR A 207 -13.16 11.25 -12.84
C THR A 207 -14.01 11.99 -13.86
N GLU A 208 -15.28 11.63 -13.98
CA GLU A 208 -16.22 12.35 -14.83
C GLU A 208 -16.29 13.82 -14.37
N THR A 209 -15.53 14.70 -15.03
CA THR A 209 -15.90 16.11 -15.11
C THR A 209 -17.07 16.23 -16.07
N HIS A 210 -18.27 15.87 -15.62
CA HIS A 210 -19.48 16.35 -16.25
C HIS A 210 -19.55 17.86 -16.03
N SER A 211 -18.97 18.57 -17.00
CA SER A 211 -19.28 19.95 -17.28
C SER A 211 -20.81 20.05 -17.43
N THR A 212 -21.47 20.65 -16.45
CA THR A 212 -22.90 20.96 -16.49
C THR A 212 -23.19 21.91 -17.64
N SER A 213 -23.69 21.34 -18.73
CA SER A 213 -24.37 22.07 -19.79
C SER A 213 -25.40 21.15 -20.45
N ALA A 214 -26.64 21.17 -19.95
CA ALA A 214 -27.86 21.37 -20.76
C ALA A 214 -29.13 21.01 -19.97
N VAL A 215 -29.93 22.05 -19.71
CA VAL A 215 -31.37 22.18 -20.00
C VAL A 215 -32.31 20.99 -19.70
N LEU A 216 -33.15 21.20 -18.68
CA LEU A 216 -34.59 20.90 -18.55
C LEU A 216 -35.23 19.91 -19.55
N GLY A 217 -35.80 18.81 -19.04
CA GLY A 217 -36.82 18.03 -19.77
C GLY A 217 -37.23 16.71 -19.10
N ALA A 218 -38.46 16.68 -18.56
CA ALA A 218 -39.15 15.61 -17.82
C ALA A 218 -39.22 14.18 -18.44
N GLY A 219 -39.29 13.17 -17.57
CA GLY A 219 -39.93 11.85 -17.80
C GLY A 219 -39.14 10.64 -17.23
N GLY A 220 -39.66 9.97 -16.18
CA GLY A 220 -39.00 8.84 -15.44
C GLY A 220 -38.96 7.49 -16.19
N PRO A 221 -38.70 6.32 -15.53
CA PRO A 221 -38.53 6.04 -14.10
C PRO A 221 -37.13 5.53 -13.69
N ALA A 222 -36.93 5.45 -12.37
CA ALA A 222 -35.71 5.08 -11.69
C ALA A 222 -35.13 3.71 -12.08
N GLU A 223 -33.84 3.70 -12.42
CA GLU A 223 -32.96 2.55 -12.19
C GLU A 223 -31.74 3.01 -11.38
N SER A 224 -31.63 2.41 -10.20
CA SER A 224 -30.66 2.66 -9.15
C SER A 224 -29.23 2.38 -9.60
N SER A 225 -28.39 3.42 -9.69
CA SER A 225 -26.93 3.29 -9.79
C SER A 225 -26.32 3.52 -8.41
N LEU A 226 -26.00 2.40 -7.76
CA LEU A 226 -25.46 2.28 -6.41
C LEU A 226 -23.99 2.75 -6.35
N THR A 227 -23.76 4.06 -6.29
CA THR A 227 -22.70 4.55 -5.39
C THR A 227 -23.20 4.33 -3.98
N GLY A 228 -22.63 3.35 -3.27
CA GLY A 228 -23.08 3.01 -1.93
C GLY A 228 -23.02 4.24 -1.02
N SER A 229 -24.17 4.74 -0.56
CA SER A 229 -24.25 5.84 0.42
C SER A 229 -23.33 5.53 1.62
N ALA A 230 -22.79 6.55 2.31
CA ALA A 230 -21.96 6.36 3.52
C ALA A 230 -22.66 5.44 4.55
N GLU A 231 -23.98 5.47 4.59
CA GLU A 231 -24.80 4.55 5.39
C GLU A 231 -24.68 3.08 4.94
N GLN A 232 -24.65 2.83 3.63
CA GLN A 232 -24.44 1.49 3.07
C GLN A 232 -23.03 0.96 3.32
N GLN A 233 -22.01 1.82 3.30
CA GLN A 233 -20.65 1.44 3.70
C GLN A 233 -20.57 1.08 5.18
N LEU A 234 -21.15 1.88 6.08
CA LEU A 234 -21.17 1.52 7.50
C LEU A 234 -21.99 0.25 7.79
N ARG A 235 -23.10 0.04 7.06
CA ARG A 235 -23.90 -1.19 7.18
C ARG A 235 -23.12 -2.43 6.73
N SER A 236 -22.33 -2.35 5.65
CA SER A 236 -21.56 -3.49 5.14
C SER A 236 -20.40 -3.86 6.06
N VAL A 237 -19.74 -2.87 6.67
CA VAL A 237 -18.57 -3.09 7.55
C VAL A 237 -18.93 -3.32 9.01
N ARG A 238 -20.20 -3.10 9.41
CA ARG A 238 -20.69 -3.13 10.79
C ARG A 238 -20.19 -4.33 11.60
N THR A 239 -20.29 -5.53 11.04
CA THR A 239 -19.92 -6.76 11.74
C THR A 239 -18.41 -6.85 12.00
N GLU A 240 -17.59 -6.45 11.04
CA GLU A 240 -16.14 -6.49 11.18
C GLU A 240 -15.61 -5.33 12.01
N PHE A 241 -16.23 -4.15 11.94
CA PHE A 241 -15.99 -3.03 12.85
C PHE A 241 -16.16 -3.47 14.30
N VAL A 242 -17.30 -4.07 14.67
CA VAL A 242 -17.57 -4.54 16.03
C VAL A 242 -16.56 -5.58 16.52
N LYS A 243 -16.04 -6.44 15.63
CA LYS A 243 -15.06 -7.45 16.01
C LYS A 243 -13.67 -6.86 16.24
N ARG A 244 -13.23 -5.93 15.39
CA ARG A 244 -11.82 -5.56 15.26
C ARG A 244 -11.45 -4.23 15.90
N VAL A 245 -12.42 -3.33 16.09
CA VAL A 245 -12.15 -2.02 16.68
C VAL A 245 -11.64 -2.16 18.12
N SER A 246 -10.54 -1.48 18.41
CA SER A 246 -9.89 -1.50 19.72
C SER A 246 -10.62 -0.61 20.73
N GLY A 247 -10.50 -0.91 22.03
CA GLY A 247 -11.12 -0.11 23.09
C GLY A 247 -10.70 1.37 23.09
N PRO A 248 -9.40 1.71 22.92
CA PRO A 248 -8.96 3.10 22.81
C PRO A 248 -9.59 3.84 21.63
N VAL A 249 -9.57 3.23 20.44
CA VAL A 249 -10.16 3.83 19.21
C VAL A 249 -11.67 4.04 19.38
N LEU A 250 -12.39 3.15 20.07
CA LEU A 250 -13.81 3.36 20.37
C LEU A 250 -14.07 4.58 21.27
N ASN A 251 -13.21 4.80 22.27
CA ASN A 251 -13.38 5.92 23.18
C ASN A 251 -13.07 7.24 22.48
N GLU A 252 -11.99 7.29 21.70
CA GLU A 252 -11.63 8.47 20.89
C GLU A 252 -12.66 8.75 19.79
N LEU A 253 -13.19 7.71 19.15
CA LEU A 253 -14.28 7.85 18.18
C LEU A 253 -15.54 8.41 18.85
N LEU A 254 -15.88 7.95 20.05
CA LEU A 254 -17.03 8.45 20.81
C LEU A 254 -16.86 9.93 21.19
N ASP A 255 -15.67 10.33 21.65
CA ASP A 255 -15.35 11.72 21.97
C ASP A 255 -15.40 12.60 20.70
N GLY A 256 -14.89 12.12 19.56
CA GLY A 256 -14.97 12.81 18.27
C GLY A 256 -16.39 12.95 17.74
N LEU A 257 -17.25 11.93 17.92
CA LEU A 257 -18.67 12.00 17.55
C LEU A 257 -19.43 13.06 18.36
N LEU A 258 -19.10 13.25 19.65
CA LEU A 258 -19.66 14.34 20.45
C LEU A 258 -19.15 15.70 19.97
N GLN A 259 -17.84 15.81 19.72
CA GLN A 259 -17.22 17.07 19.27
C GLN A 259 -17.80 17.56 17.94
N HIS A 260 -18.09 16.64 17.02
CA HIS A 260 -18.74 16.94 15.74
C HIS A 260 -20.27 17.00 15.82
N THR A 261 -20.85 17.02 17.03
CA THR A 261 -22.30 17.11 17.30
C THR A 261 -23.13 15.99 16.66
N VAL A 262 -22.50 14.85 16.35
CA VAL A 262 -23.18 13.67 15.81
C VAL A 262 -24.00 12.99 16.91
N ILE A 263 -23.49 12.97 18.14
CA ILE A 263 -24.20 12.45 19.32
C ILE A 263 -24.32 13.56 20.37
N ASN A 264 -25.30 13.46 21.28
CA ASN A 264 -25.45 14.38 22.40
C ASN A 264 -24.81 13.83 23.69
N GLN A 265 -24.75 14.67 24.72
CA GLN A 265 -24.09 14.33 25.99
C GLN A 265 -24.77 13.15 26.73
N GLU A 266 -26.11 13.05 26.71
CA GLU A 266 -26.83 11.93 27.33
C GLU A 266 -26.58 10.59 26.60
N GLU A 267 -26.55 10.62 25.27
CA GLU A 267 -26.24 9.47 24.42
C GLU A 267 -24.80 8.97 24.68
N MET A 268 -23.86 9.89 24.82
CA MET A 268 -22.47 9.56 25.13
C MET A 268 -22.31 8.96 26.53
N GLU A 269 -22.97 9.51 27.54
CA GLU A 269 -22.93 8.99 28.91
C GLU A 269 -23.56 7.59 28.98
N SER A 270 -24.64 7.35 28.24
CA SER A 270 -25.27 6.03 28.13
C SER A 270 -24.34 4.98 27.54
N VAL A 271 -23.58 5.33 26.49
CA VAL A 271 -22.61 4.43 25.84
C VAL A 271 -21.36 4.21 26.70
N LYS A 272 -20.90 5.23 27.45
CA LYS A 272 -19.70 5.10 28.30
C LYS A 272 -19.86 4.03 29.38
N VAL A 273 -21.06 3.85 29.91
CA VAL A 273 -21.39 2.88 30.98
C VAL A 273 -21.31 1.42 30.50
N ILE A 274 -21.33 1.15 29.19
CA ILE A 274 -21.24 -0.21 28.65
C ILE A 274 -19.83 -0.78 28.88
N ALA A 275 -19.73 -1.88 29.64
CA ALA A 275 -18.47 -2.53 30.00
C ALA A 275 -17.90 -3.39 28.86
N GLU A 276 -18.76 -4.08 28.11
CA GLU A 276 -18.36 -4.97 27.03
C GLU A 276 -17.98 -4.20 25.76
N ARG A 277 -16.74 -4.35 25.29
CA ARG A 277 -16.21 -3.64 24.11
C ARG A 277 -17.04 -3.91 22.85
N THR A 278 -17.45 -5.16 22.63
CA THR A 278 -18.25 -5.54 21.44
C THR A 278 -19.63 -4.89 21.45
N GLU A 279 -20.25 -4.80 22.63
CA GLU A 279 -21.57 -4.20 22.81
C GLU A 279 -21.47 -2.68 22.65
N LYS A 280 -20.45 -2.06 23.25
CA LYS A 280 -20.14 -0.63 23.06
C LYS A 280 -19.91 -0.27 21.59
N ALA A 281 -19.13 -1.08 20.86
CA ALA A 281 -18.90 -0.87 19.43
C ALA A 281 -20.20 -0.96 18.60
N ARG A 282 -21.08 -1.90 18.95
CA ARG A 282 -22.36 -2.11 18.28
C ARG A 282 -23.30 -0.94 18.49
N ASP A 283 -23.37 -0.44 19.71
CA ASP A 283 -24.23 0.70 20.05
C ASP A 283 -23.77 1.98 19.34
N ILE A 284 -22.46 2.23 19.24
CA ILE A 284 -21.91 3.41 18.55
C ILE A 284 -22.30 3.39 17.06
N ILE A 285 -22.04 2.28 16.36
CA ILE A 285 -22.33 2.21 14.92
C ILE A 285 -23.83 2.22 14.63
N ASP A 286 -24.66 1.57 15.45
CA ASP A 286 -26.12 1.57 15.29
C ASP A 286 -26.74 2.94 15.60
N MET A 287 -26.14 3.69 16.53
CA MET A 287 -26.55 5.05 16.82
C MET A 287 -26.25 5.98 15.64
N VAL A 288 -25.06 5.91 15.06
CA VAL A 288 -24.69 6.73 13.89
C VAL A 288 -25.55 6.37 12.67
N LEU A 289 -25.81 5.08 12.43
CA LEU A 289 -26.69 4.62 11.35
C LEU A 289 -28.11 5.18 11.47
N ARG A 290 -28.66 5.29 12.69
CA ARG A 290 -30.00 5.86 12.93
C ARG A 290 -30.08 7.36 12.65
N LYS A 291 -28.95 8.08 12.70
CA LYS A 291 -28.88 9.53 12.45
C LYS A 291 -28.65 9.89 10.99
N GLY A 292 -28.45 8.90 10.11
CA GLY A 292 -28.45 9.06 8.66
C GLY A 292 -27.09 9.34 8.02
N THR A 293 -27.09 9.52 6.69
CA THR A 293 -25.90 9.53 5.83
C THR A 293 -24.82 10.52 6.24
N GLU A 294 -25.18 11.75 6.62
CA GLU A 294 -24.21 12.78 7.03
C GLU A 294 -23.44 12.39 8.29
N SER A 295 -24.14 11.78 9.26
CA SER A 295 -23.53 11.26 10.48
C SER A 295 -22.62 10.07 10.16
N CYS A 296 -23.01 9.23 9.21
CA CYS A 296 -22.22 8.10 8.73
C CYS A 296 -20.92 8.56 8.05
N SER A 297 -20.97 9.58 7.19
CA SER A 297 -19.79 10.18 6.55
C SER A 297 -18.82 10.75 7.58
N ARG A 298 -19.33 11.44 8.60
CA ARG A 298 -18.49 12.00 9.68
C ARG A 298 -17.82 10.91 10.50
N MET A 299 -18.54 9.84 10.86
CA MET A 299 -17.94 8.70 11.55
C MET A 299 -16.87 8.01 10.70
N ILE A 300 -17.10 7.86 9.38
CA ILE A 300 -16.13 7.28 8.46
C ILE A 300 -14.84 8.11 8.42
N ASN A 301 -14.95 9.44 8.29
CA ASN A 301 -13.79 10.31 8.24
C ASN A 301 -13.01 10.31 9.57
N LEU A 302 -13.72 10.36 10.71
CA LEU A 302 -13.09 10.24 12.03
C LEU A 302 -12.39 8.89 12.21
N LEU A 303 -12.99 7.79 11.75
CA LEU A 303 -12.38 6.48 11.86
C LEU A 303 -11.11 6.36 10.98
N VAL A 304 -11.10 7.00 9.81
CA VAL A 304 -9.92 7.06 8.94
C VAL A 304 -8.79 7.85 9.60
N GLU A 305 -9.10 8.92 10.33
CA GLU A 305 -8.10 9.70 11.06
C GLU A 305 -7.55 8.95 12.28
N LEU A 306 -8.42 8.28 13.05
CA LEU A 306 -8.05 7.61 14.29
C LEU A 306 -7.37 6.25 14.07
N ASP A 307 -7.81 5.48 13.08
CA ASP A 307 -7.24 4.17 12.75
C ASP A 307 -7.28 3.90 11.23
N PRO A 308 -6.33 4.50 10.47
CA PRO A 308 -6.23 4.30 9.03
C PRO A 308 -6.04 2.82 8.65
N CYS A 309 -5.39 2.05 9.52
CA CYS A 309 -5.13 0.62 9.32
C CYS A 309 -6.44 -0.18 9.39
N LEU A 310 -7.30 0.11 10.37
CA LEU A 310 -8.62 -0.50 10.48
C LEU A 310 -9.52 -0.10 9.30
N CYS A 311 -9.48 1.15 8.85
CA CYS A 311 -10.24 1.58 7.67
C CYS A 311 -9.80 0.88 6.38
N SER A 312 -8.48 0.73 6.17
CA SER A 312 -7.95 -0.05 5.05
C SER A 312 -8.38 -1.52 5.11
N LEU A 313 -8.46 -2.09 6.31
CA LEU A 313 -8.86 -3.48 6.52
C LEU A 313 -10.37 -3.69 6.34
N LEU A 314 -11.17 -2.67 6.67
CA LEU A 314 -12.63 -2.67 6.54
C LEU A 314 -13.11 -2.17 5.16
N GLN A 315 -12.19 -1.73 4.27
CA GLN A 315 -12.52 -1.16 2.96
C GLN A 315 -13.43 0.08 3.07
N ILE A 316 -13.22 0.89 4.11
CA ILE A 316 -13.94 2.14 4.33
C ILE A 316 -13.25 3.25 3.54
N ASN A 317 -13.97 3.86 2.60
CA ASN A 317 -13.48 4.98 1.79
C ASN A 317 -13.98 6.31 2.38
N THR A 318 -13.10 7.30 2.51
CA THR A 318 -13.49 8.66 2.96
C THR A 318 -14.53 9.25 2.02
N VAL A 319 -15.66 9.67 2.59
CA VAL A 319 -16.70 10.37 1.82
C VAL A 319 -16.47 11.85 2.03
N GLY A 320 -16.17 12.58 0.95
CA GLY A 320 -15.99 14.03 1.01
C GLY A 320 -17.25 14.69 1.55
N VAL A 321 -17.15 15.37 2.68
CA VAL A 321 -18.28 16.15 3.24
C VAL A 321 -18.19 17.56 2.66
N PRO A 322 -19.26 18.10 2.07
CA PRO A 322 -19.34 19.53 1.81
C PRO A 322 -19.40 20.26 3.15
N THR A 323 -18.49 21.22 3.35
CA THR A 323 -18.39 22.10 4.52
C THR A 323 -19.72 22.62 5.03
#